data_AF-A0A522RZR2-F1
#
_entry.id   AF-A0A522RZR2-F1
#
_cell.length_a   1.000
_cell.length_b   1.000
_cell.length_c   1.000
_cell.angle_alpha   90.00
_cell.angle_beta   90.00
_cell.angle_gamma   90.00
#
_symmetry.space_group_name_H-M   'P 1'
#
loop_
_entity.id
_entity.type
_entity.pdbx_description
1 polymer ?
#
loop_
_entity_poly.entity_id
_entity_poly.type
_entity_poly.pdbx_seq_one_letter_code
_entity_poly.pdbx_strand_id
1 'polypeptide(L)'
;MLKKRTLTCNLDHRYTVVLDPAEVFPEDPGQGTPAMVYGPGNASGTFNCAMCEGELVCGPEDHELPSNVMGWLESIAGEVDTFLNSATEEAQRHAA
;
A
#
# COMPACT_ATOMS: atom_id res chain seq x y z
N MET A 1 -16.66 -4.43 -9.11
CA MET A 1 -15.37 -3.95 -9.64
C MET A 1 -14.89 -2.79 -8.80
N LEU A 2 -14.14 -3.14 -7.76
CA LEU A 2 -13.23 -2.23 -7.08
C LEU A 2 -12.33 -1.54 -8.12
N LYS A 3 -12.07 -0.26 -7.88
CA LYS A 3 -11.20 0.55 -8.74
C LYS A 3 -9.88 0.79 -8.03
N LYS A 4 -8.82 0.96 -8.83
CA LYS A 4 -7.55 1.49 -8.35
C LYS A 4 -7.78 2.85 -7.67
N ARG A 5 -7.17 3.05 -6.50
CA ARG A 5 -7.27 4.28 -5.71
C ARG A 5 -5.89 4.76 -5.29
N THR A 6 -5.75 6.06 -5.13
CA THR A 6 -4.55 6.69 -4.57
C THR A 6 -4.97 7.53 -3.38
N LEU A 7 -4.37 7.25 -2.22
CA LEU A 7 -4.47 8.05 -1.01
C LEU A 7 -3.21 8.92 -0.93
N THR A 8 -3.36 10.20 -0.63
CA THR A 8 -2.23 11.13 -0.49
C THR A 8 -2.16 11.59 0.96
N CYS A 9 -0.98 11.53 1.56
CA CYS A 9 -0.78 12.01 2.92
C CYS A 9 -1.08 13.50 2.98
N ASN A 10 -1.99 13.91 3.86
CA ASN A 10 -2.38 15.31 4.04
C ASN A 10 -1.33 16.14 4.81
N LEU A 11 -0.39 15.47 5.48
CA LEU A 11 0.71 16.12 6.22
C LEU A 11 1.98 16.24 5.39
N ASP A 12 2.15 15.40 4.37
CA ASP A 12 3.23 15.49 3.38
C ASP A 12 2.81 14.89 2.04
N HIS A 13 2.40 15.76 1.10
CA HIS A 13 1.82 15.33 -0.18
C HIS A 13 2.78 14.58 -1.10
N ARG A 14 4.06 14.46 -0.73
CA ARG A 14 5.05 13.64 -1.47
C ARG A 14 4.83 12.14 -1.24
N TYR A 15 4.05 11.76 -0.22
CA TYR A 15 3.76 10.38 0.10
C TYR A 15 2.36 9.98 -0.36
N THR A 16 2.30 8.83 -1.01
CA THR A 16 1.03 8.27 -1.49
C THR A 16 0.95 6.78 -1.21
N VAL A 17 -0.27 6.28 -1.02
CA VAL A 17 -0.58 4.84 -1.02
C VAL A 17 -1.42 4.55 -2.25
N VAL A 18 -0.97 3.62 -3.07
CA VAL A 18 -1.70 3.10 -4.22
C VAL A 18 -2.31 1.77 -3.85
N LEU A 19 -3.63 1.70 -3.98
CA LEU A 19 -4.44 0.51 -3.78
C LEU A 19 -4.89 0.00 -5.15
N ASP A 20 -4.46 -1.20 -5.53
CA ASP A 20 -4.71 -1.77 -6.85
C ASP A 20 -5.34 -3.17 -6.76
N PRO A 21 -6.64 -3.32 -7.10
CA PRO A 21 -7.31 -4.62 -6.99
C PRO A 21 -6.86 -5.59 -8.08
N ALA A 22 -6.20 -5.11 -9.15
CA ALA A 22 -5.64 -5.97 -10.20
C ALA A 22 -4.39 -6.73 -9.73
N GLU A 23 -3.77 -6.29 -8.63
CA GLU A 23 -2.62 -6.92 -7.98
C GLU A 23 -3.04 -7.89 -6.87
N VAL A 24 -4.33 -8.25 -6.80
CA VAL A 24 -4.83 -9.28 -5.88
C VAL A 24 -4.96 -10.60 -6.61
N PHE A 25 -4.20 -11.59 -6.12
CA PHE A 25 -4.16 -12.94 -6.66
C PHE A 25 -4.63 -13.92 -5.57
N PRO A 26 -5.91 -14.36 -5.59
CA PRO A 26 -6.44 -15.22 -4.53
C PRO A 26 -5.74 -16.58 -4.39
N GLU A 27 -5.25 -17.11 -5.51
CA GLU A 27 -4.59 -18.42 -5.58
C GLU A 27 -3.13 -18.35 -5.09
N ASP A 28 -2.53 -17.16 -5.12
CA ASP A 28 -1.19 -16.89 -4.60
C ASP A 28 -1.14 -15.48 -4.00
N PRO A 29 -1.54 -15.31 -2.73
CA PRO A 29 -1.57 -14.00 -2.08
C PRO A 29 -0.21 -13.28 -2.04
N GLY A 30 0.91 -14.00 -2.25
CA GLY A 30 2.25 -13.44 -2.32
C GLY A 30 2.66 -12.94 -3.71
N GLN A 31 1.86 -13.21 -4.76
CA GLN A 31 2.20 -12.88 -6.14
C GLN A 31 2.13 -11.38 -6.44
N GLY A 32 1.27 -10.63 -5.74
CA GLY A 32 1.01 -9.22 -6.04
C GLY A 32 1.19 -8.31 -4.84
N THR A 33 1.25 -7.01 -5.11
CA THR A 33 1.39 -5.96 -4.09
C THR A 33 0.22 -4.98 -4.18
N PRO A 34 -0.97 -5.37 -3.72
CA PRO A 34 -2.19 -4.58 -3.88
C PRO A 34 -2.21 -3.28 -3.07
N ALA A 35 -1.27 -3.08 -2.14
CA ALA A 35 -1.07 -1.85 -1.39
C ALA A 35 0.41 -1.46 -1.40
N MET A 36 0.74 -0.38 -2.12
CA MET A 36 2.10 0.14 -2.26
C MET A 36 2.19 1.57 -1.74
N VAL A 37 3.23 1.87 -0.96
CA VAL A 37 3.59 3.21 -0.49
C VAL A 37 4.66 3.77 -1.42
N TYR A 38 4.51 5.02 -1.82
CA TYR A 38 5.49 5.76 -2.62
C TYR A 38 5.87 7.04 -1.91
N GLY A 39 7.15 7.39 -1.96
CA GLY A 39 7.72 8.59 -1.38
C GLY A 39 8.63 9.35 -2.37
N PRO A 40 9.32 10.40 -1.89
CA PRO A 40 10.29 11.14 -2.70
C PRO A 40 11.45 10.25 -3.17
N GLY A 41 12.16 10.67 -4.22
CA GLY A 41 13.35 9.94 -4.70
C GLY A 41 13.05 8.63 -5.43
N ASN A 42 11.80 8.36 -5.83
CA ASN A 42 11.32 7.05 -6.29
C ASN A 42 11.38 5.96 -5.21
N ALA A 43 11.41 6.35 -3.93
CA ALA A 43 11.32 5.40 -2.84
C ALA A 43 9.95 4.72 -2.83
N SER A 44 9.92 3.40 -2.64
CA SER A 44 8.67 2.65 -2.54
C SER A 44 8.79 1.40 -1.69
N GLY A 45 7.67 0.87 -1.24
CA GLY A 45 7.59 -0.35 -0.46
C GLY A 45 6.15 -0.85 -0.37
N THR A 46 5.96 -2.12 -0.01
CA THR A 46 4.61 -2.59 0.33
C THR A 46 4.12 -1.88 1.58
N PHE A 47 2.81 -1.68 1.70
CA PHE A 47 2.23 -0.99 2.85
C PHE A 47 2.64 -1.60 4.19
N ASN A 48 2.64 -2.93 4.29
CA ASN A 48 3.02 -3.64 5.51
C ASN A 48 4.51 -3.50 5.82
N CYS A 49 5.40 -3.65 4.83
CA CYS A 49 6.84 -3.44 5.04
C CYS A 49 7.12 -2.01 5.51
N ALA A 50 6.56 -1.01 4.81
CA ALA A 50 6.73 0.39 5.15
C ALA A 50 6.28 0.72 6.59
N MET A 51 5.16 0.15 7.04
CA MET A 51 4.70 0.33 8.43
C MET A 51 5.57 -0.41 9.46
N CYS A 52 6.07 -1.60 9.14
CA CYS A 52 6.86 -2.40 10.08
C CYS A 52 8.29 -1.88 10.23
N GLU A 53 8.92 -1.47 9.14
CA GLU A 53 10.33 -1.07 9.09
C GLU A 53 10.47 0.44 9.30
N GLY A 54 9.44 1.22 8.96
CA GLY A 54 9.51 2.68 9.04
C GLY A 54 10.36 3.29 7.93
N GLU A 55 10.55 2.58 6.83
CA GLU A 55 11.36 3.01 5.68
C GLU A 55 10.76 2.56 4.34
N LEU A 56 11.23 3.17 3.26
CA LEU A 56 10.94 2.80 1.88
C LEU A 56 12.25 2.50 1.16
N VAL A 57 12.22 1.56 0.21
CA VAL A 57 13.41 1.21 -0.56
C VAL A 57 13.64 2.25 -1.66
N CYS A 58 14.82 2.85 -1.70
CA CYS A 58 15.22 3.87 -2.68
C CYS A 58 16.51 3.48 -3.44
N GLY A 59 16.54 2.29 -4.03
CA GLY A 59 17.72 1.80 -4.75
C GLY A 59 18.81 1.31 -3.77
N PRO A 60 20.01 1.91 -3.70
CA PRO A 60 21.08 1.45 -2.80
C PRO A 60 20.93 1.92 -1.35
N GLU A 61 20.03 2.88 -1.07
CA GLU A 61 19.82 3.45 0.26
C GLU A 61 18.33 3.37 0.64
N ASP A 62 18.07 3.15 1.92
CA ASP A 62 16.73 3.16 2.48
C ASP A 62 16.30 4.60 2.81
N HIS A 63 15.02 4.89 2.60
CA HIS A 63 14.40 6.20 2.83
C HIS A 63 13.53 6.12 4.08
N GLU A 64 14.02 6.66 5.20
CA GLU A 64 13.27 6.71 6.45
C GLU A 64 11.96 7.51 6.29
N LEU A 65 10.88 6.95 6.83
CA LEU A 65 9.57 7.59 6.83
C LEU A 65 9.51 8.65 7.95
N PRO A 66 9.13 9.90 7.61
CA PRO A 66 8.87 10.92 8.61
C PRO A 66 7.76 10.49 9.59
N SER A 67 7.86 10.89 10.86
CA SER A 67 6.90 10.49 11.90
C SER A 67 5.45 10.91 11.61
N ASN A 68 5.25 12.04 10.94
CA ASN A 68 3.92 12.48 10.47
C ASN A 68 3.37 11.56 9.37
N VAL A 69 4.23 11.00 8.53
CA VAL A 69 3.84 10.02 7.51
C VAL A 69 3.54 8.68 8.16
N MET A 70 4.35 8.24 9.12
CA MET A 70 4.07 7.02 9.92
C MET A 70 2.72 7.10 10.61
N GLY A 71 2.44 8.19 11.33
CA GLY A 71 1.14 8.38 11.97
C GLY A 71 -0.02 8.47 10.97
N TRP A 72 0.21 9.00 9.77
CA TRP A 72 -0.79 8.95 8.70
C TRP A 72 -1.04 7.53 8.19
N LEU A 73 0.01 6.73 7.94
CA LEU A 73 -0.11 5.33 7.51
C LEU A 73 -0.90 4.51 8.55
N GLU A 74 -0.58 4.66 9.83
CA GLU A 74 -1.33 4.06 10.94
C GLU A 74 -2.83 4.46 10.90
N SER A 75 -3.12 5.73 10.62
CA SER A 75 -4.50 6.23 10.57
C SER A 75 -5.33 5.65 9.43
N ILE A 76 -4.70 5.25 8.33
CA ILE A 76 -5.36 4.67 7.15
C ILE A 76 -5.28 3.13 7.10
N ALA A 77 -4.58 2.49 8.03
CA ALA A 77 -4.38 1.03 8.04
C ALA A 77 -5.71 0.26 7.94
N GLY A 78 -6.73 0.65 8.69
CA GLY A 78 -8.05 0.01 8.62
C GLY A 78 -8.77 0.20 7.28
N GLU A 79 -8.52 1.31 6.57
CA GLU A 79 -9.04 1.51 5.21
C GLU A 79 -8.33 0.58 4.21
N VAL A 80 -7.01 0.43 4.35
CA VAL A 80 -6.21 -0.49 3.53
C VAL A 80 -6.67 -1.93 3.75
N ASP A 81 -6.82 -2.38 5.00
CA ASP A 81 -7.31 -3.72 5.32
C ASP A 81 -8.70 -3.99 4.74
N THR A 82 -9.61 -3.03 4.87
CA THR A 82 -10.96 -3.14 4.30
C THR A 82 -10.90 -3.30 2.78
N PHE A 83 -10.02 -2.54 2.12
CA PHE A 83 -9.80 -2.66 0.68
C PHE A 83 -9.25 -4.04 0.30
N LEU A 84 -8.21 -4.52 0.98
CA LEU A 84 -7.57 -5.81 0.70
C LEU A 84 -8.54 -6.97 0.85
N ASN A 85 -9.34 -6.96 1.93
CA ASN A 85 -10.39 -7.97 2.15
C ASN A 85 -11.43 -7.94 1.03
N SER A 86 -11.95 -6.74 0.70
CA SER A 86 -12.96 -6.59 -0.34
C SER A 86 -12.46 -7.02 -1.72
N ALA A 87 -11.20 -6.70 -2.05
CA ALA A 87 -10.58 -7.05 -3.32
C ALA A 87 -10.34 -8.56 -3.43
N THR A 88 -9.92 -9.20 -2.33
CA THR A 88 -9.74 -10.66 -2.25
C THR A 88 -11.07 -11.38 -2.46
N GLU A 89 -12.14 -10.96 -1.78
CA GLU A 89 -13.48 -11.54 -1.97
C GLU A 89 -14.00 -11.37 -3.40
N GLU A 90 -13.78 -10.20 -4.03
CA GLU A 90 -14.20 -9.98 -5.41
C GLU A 90 -13.43 -10.88 -6.38
N ALA A 91 -12.11 -11.00 -6.21
CA ALA A 91 -11.28 -11.85 -7.06
C ALA A 91 -11.65 -13.33 -6.92
N GLN A 92 -11.95 -13.81 -5.70
CA GLN A 92 -12.43 -15.17 -5.46
C GLN A 92 -13.79 -15.44 -6.13
N ARG A 93 -14.72 -14.49 -6.08
CA ARG A 93 -16.04 -14.62 -6.74
C ARG A 93 -15.96 -14.72 -8.26
N HIS A 94 -14.92 -14.15 -8.88
CA HIS A 94 -14.73 -14.21 -10.33
C HIS A 94 -13.84 -15.36 -10.79
N ALA A 95 -13.12 -16.03 -9.87
CA ALA A 95 -12.33 -17.22 -10.14
C ALA A 95 -13.17 -18.52 -10.10
N ALA A 96 -14.34 -18.48 -9.46
CA ALA A 96 -15.32 -19.58 -9.36
C ALA A 96 -16.31 -19.61 -10.53
#